data_AF-A0A1I1DYR9-F1
#
_entry.id   AF-A0A1I1DYR9-F1
#
_cell.length_a   1.000
_cell.length_b   1.000
_cell.length_c   1.000
_cell.angle_alpha   90.00
_cell.angle_beta   90.00
_cell.angle_gamma   90.00
#
_symmetry.space_group_name_H-M   'P 1'
#
loop_
_entity.id
_entity.type
_entity.pdbx_description
1 polymer ?
#
loop_
_entity_poly.entity_id
_entity_poly.type
_entity_poly.pdbx_seq_one_letter_code
_entity_poly.pdbx_strand_id
1 'polypeptide(L)'
;MKTTRHEEREVTERLYRATTGRRSPAMKAAAVVLIVAGAAGWSAPSSAQAPIGAELRLAELEKAFWICDYATTIDLIDRGTAMACSSLFEALKQNKFDGDFNTMLAWWRQHKEAEHLALAKAGGTSLPRLAPIAPE
;
A
#
# COMPACT_ATOMS: atom_id res chain seq x y z
N MET A 1 -40.44 -5.94 -14.30
CA MET A 1 -39.52 -6.47 -13.26
C MET A 1 -39.09 -5.34 -12.34
N LYS A 2 -39.65 -5.26 -11.13
CA LYS A 2 -39.43 -4.17 -10.13
C LYS A 2 -39.22 -4.71 -8.71
N THR A 3 -39.01 -6.01 -8.55
CA THR A 3 -39.08 -6.72 -7.26
C THR A 3 -37.75 -6.78 -6.50
N THR A 4 -36.60 -6.62 -7.15
CA THR A 4 -35.29 -6.79 -6.50
C THR A 4 -34.90 -5.65 -5.55
N ARG A 5 -35.40 -4.43 -5.78
CA ARG A 5 -35.02 -3.25 -4.98
C ARG A 5 -35.71 -3.18 -3.60
N HIS A 6 -36.81 -3.91 -3.42
CA HIS A 6 -37.59 -3.86 -2.18
C HIS A 6 -37.06 -4.83 -1.12
N GLU A 7 -36.44 -5.93 -1.55
CA GLU A 7 -35.94 -7.00 -0.66
C GLU A 7 -34.63 -6.59 0.04
N GLU A 8 -33.71 -5.91 -0.66
CA GLU A 8 -32.45 -5.44 -0.08
C GLU A 8 -32.65 -4.40 1.04
N ARG A 9 -33.75 -3.64 0.99
CA ARG A 9 -34.06 -2.61 1.99
C ARG A 9 -34.47 -3.21 3.34
N GLU A 10 -35.23 -4.32 3.32
CA GLU A 10 -35.63 -5.02 4.55
C GLU A 10 -34.45 -5.72 5.23
N VAL A 11 -33.55 -6.33 4.44
CA VAL A 11 -32.37 -7.01 4.99
C VAL A 11 -31.43 -6.01 5.67
N THR A 12 -31.26 -4.82 5.09
CA THR A 12 -30.42 -3.75 5.64
C THR A 12 -30.99 -3.19 6.95
N GLU A 13 -32.32 -3.00 7.05
CA GLU A 13 -32.96 -2.54 8.30
C GLU A 13 -32.86 -3.57 9.44
N ARG A 14 -32.96 -4.87 9.13
CA ARG A 14 -32.82 -5.94 10.14
C ARG A 14 -31.40 -6.01 10.69
N LEU A 15 -30.39 -5.85 9.84
CA LEU A 15 -28.97 -5.80 10.24
C LEU A 15 -28.63 -4.55 11.08
N TYR A 16 -29.23 -3.40 10.75
CA TYR A 16 -29.00 -2.17 11.51
C TYR A 16 -29.63 -2.23 12.92
N ARG A 17 -30.81 -2.83 13.07
CA ARG A 17 -31.44 -3.04 14.40
C ARG A 17 -30.70 -4.08 15.25
N ALA A 18 -30.11 -5.10 14.64
CA ALA A 18 -29.34 -6.12 15.36
C ALA A 18 -28.04 -5.56 15.98
N THR A 19 -27.44 -4.54 15.37
CA THR A 19 -26.14 -3.99 15.79
C THR A 19 -26.24 -2.83 16.77
N THR A 20 -27.37 -2.13 16.82
CA THR A 20 -27.56 -0.95 17.68
C THR A 20 -28.21 -1.25 19.04
N GLY A 21 -28.62 -2.49 19.28
CA GLY A 21 -29.45 -2.88 20.43
C GLY A 21 -28.74 -3.54 21.61
N ARG A 22 -27.56 -3.10 22.06
CA ARG A 22 -27.04 -3.44 23.41
C ARG A 22 -25.85 -2.57 23.86
N ARG A 23 -26.11 -1.34 24.30
CA ARG A 23 -25.16 -0.62 25.17
C ARG A 23 -25.87 -0.25 26.48
N SER A 24 -25.88 -1.22 27.38
CA SER A 24 -26.24 -1.02 28.79
C SER A 24 -25.16 -0.14 29.45
N PRO A 25 -25.51 0.98 30.09
CA PRO A 25 -24.57 1.84 30.77
C PRO A 25 -24.46 1.41 32.25
N ALA A 26 -23.56 0.48 32.57
CA ALA A 26 -23.10 0.25 33.93
C ALA A 26 -21.97 -0.80 33.94
N MET A 27 -20.74 -0.37 34.19
CA MET A 27 -19.99 -0.78 35.39
C MET A 27 -18.51 -0.41 35.26
N LYS A 28 -18.15 0.56 36.08
CA LYS A 28 -17.03 0.52 37.04
C LYS A 28 -15.62 0.35 36.49
N ALA A 29 -14.88 1.45 36.62
CA ALA A 29 -13.45 1.51 36.77
C ALA A 29 -12.94 0.43 37.74
N ALA A 30 -11.93 -0.32 37.30
CA ALA A 30 -10.97 -0.99 38.16
C ALA A 30 -9.59 -0.82 37.51
N ALA A 31 -8.86 0.18 37.98
CA ALA A 31 -7.44 0.28 37.75
C ALA A 31 -6.76 -0.86 38.50
N VAL A 32 -6.06 -1.73 37.78
CA VAL A 32 -5.07 -2.63 38.37
C VAL A 32 -3.75 -2.31 37.70
N VAL A 33 -2.97 -1.50 38.39
CA VAL A 33 -1.55 -1.27 38.12
C VAL A 33 -0.82 -2.52 38.61
N LEU A 34 -0.25 -3.29 37.70
CA LEU A 34 0.79 -4.28 38.03
C LEU A 34 2.10 -3.83 37.38
N ILE A 35 2.92 -3.21 38.22
CA ILE A 35 4.34 -3.00 37.96
C ILE A 35 5.04 -4.33 38.25
N VAL A 36 5.62 -4.95 37.24
CA VAL A 36 6.70 -5.92 37.44
C VAL A 36 7.95 -5.32 36.81
N ALA A 37 8.89 -4.99 37.69
CA ALA A 37 10.23 -4.54 37.36
C ALA A 37 11.02 -5.70 36.74
N GLY A 38 11.30 -5.61 35.43
CA GLY A 38 12.30 -6.43 34.74
C GLY A 38 13.57 -5.61 34.52
N ALA A 39 14.53 -5.71 35.44
CA ALA A 39 15.89 -5.25 35.20
C ALA A 39 16.69 -6.40 34.56
N ALA A 40 17.10 -6.22 33.30
CA ALA A 40 18.36 -6.72 32.69
C ALA A 40 18.19 -6.78 31.16
N GLY A 41 18.98 -5.99 30.44
CA GLY A 41 19.14 -6.09 29.00
C GLY A 41 18.75 -4.84 28.22
N TRP A 42 19.36 -3.69 28.51
CA TRP A 42 19.59 -2.70 27.46
C TRP A 42 20.64 -3.26 26.49
N SER A 43 20.20 -4.17 25.63
CA SER A 43 20.81 -4.28 24.31
C SER A 43 20.43 -3.00 23.59
N ALA A 44 21.37 -2.05 23.54
CA ALA A 44 21.27 -0.95 22.59
C ALA A 44 20.94 -1.58 21.22
N PRO A 45 19.94 -1.08 20.48
CA PRO A 45 19.76 -1.52 19.10
C PRO A 45 21.08 -1.26 18.39
N SER A 46 21.78 -2.36 18.08
CA SER A 46 22.98 -2.37 17.25
C SER A 46 22.65 -1.54 16.03
N SER A 47 23.49 -0.53 15.79
CA SER A 47 23.39 0.44 14.72
C SER A 47 22.71 -0.16 13.50
N ALA A 48 21.57 0.43 13.14
CA ALA A 48 20.92 0.22 11.87
C ALA A 48 21.87 0.72 10.77
N GLN A 49 22.87 -0.08 10.40
CA GLN A 49 23.31 -0.07 9.02
C GLN A 49 22.14 -0.65 8.23
N ALA A 50 21.23 0.22 7.78
CA ALA A 50 20.39 -0.14 6.65
C ALA A 50 21.36 -0.68 5.58
N PRO A 51 21.24 -1.94 5.17
CA PRO A 51 22.19 -2.50 4.24
C PRO A 51 22.12 -1.63 2.99
N ILE A 52 23.26 -1.14 2.51
CA ILE A 52 23.36 -0.31 1.29
C ILE A 52 22.58 -0.95 0.12
N GLY A 53 22.46 -2.28 0.12
CA GLY A 53 21.65 -3.04 -0.83
C GLY A 53 20.12 -3.00 -0.64
N ALA A 54 19.57 -2.60 0.51
CA ALA A 54 18.13 -2.34 0.66
C ALA A 54 17.75 -1.00 0.03
N GLU A 55 18.54 0.04 0.29
CA GLU A 55 18.36 1.37 -0.32
C GLU A 55 18.48 1.29 -1.85
N LEU A 56 19.51 0.58 -2.35
CA LEU A 56 19.68 0.36 -3.78
C LEU A 56 18.49 -0.39 -4.40
N ARG A 57 17.93 -1.39 -3.68
CA ARG A 57 16.74 -2.11 -4.13
C ARG A 57 15.49 -1.24 -4.15
N LEU A 58 15.35 -0.34 -3.18
CA LEU A 58 14.23 0.60 -3.12
C LEU A 58 14.30 1.61 -4.26
N ALA A 59 15.49 2.13 -4.55
CA ALA A 59 15.71 3.06 -5.66
C ALA A 59 15.38 2.43 -7.02
N GLU A 60 15.79 1.18 -7.25
CA GLU A 60 15.44 0.46 -8.50
C GLU A 60 13.94 0.18 -8.59
N LEU A 61 13.28 -0.15 -7.47
CA LEU A 61 11.84 -0.35 -7.42
C LEU A 61 11.06 0.94 -7.74
N GLU A 62 11.50 2.07 -7.19
CA GLU A 62 10.91 3.38 -7.47
C GLU A 62 11.10 3.78 -8.94
N LYS A 63 12.29 3.58 -9.49
CA LYS A 63 12.57 3.83 -10.90
C LYS A 63 11.66 2.99 -11.82
N ALA A 64 11.51 1.69 -11.52
CA ALA A 64 10.63 0.81 -12.28
C ALA A 64 9.16 1.22 -12.17
N PHE A 65 8.71 1.65 -10.98
CA PHE A 65 7.39 2.22 -10.79
C PHE A 65 7.15 3.45 -11.67
N TRP A 66 8.09 4.40 -11.70
CA TRP A 66 7.93 5.62 -12.51
C TRP A 66 7.89 5.34 -14.02
N ILE A 67 8.66 4.36 -14.49
CA ILE A 67 8.58 3.91 -15.89
C ILE A 67 7.18 3.37 -16.20
N CYS A 68 6.62 2.55 -15.33
CA CYS A 68 5.26 2.01 -15.47
C CYS A 68 4.19 3.12 -15.44
N ASP A 69 4.27 4.02 -14.47
CA ASP A 69 3.33 5.14 -14.33
C ASP A 69 3.36 6.02 -15.59
N TYR A 70 4.54 6.36 -16.09
CA TYR A 70 4.69 7.13 -17.32
C TYR A 70 4.18 6.38 -18.56
N ALA A 71 4.50 5.08 -18.69
CA ALA A 71 4.07 4.26 -19.83
C ALA A 71 2.54 4.28 -19.99
N THR A 72 1.78 4.21 -18.89
CA THR A 72 0.31 4.26 -18.93
C THR A 72 -0.27 5.61 -19.37
N THR A 73 0.53 6.68 -19.37
CA THR A 73 0.10 8.00 -19.84
C THR A 73 0.35 8.24 -21.33
N ILE A 74 1.30 7.51 -21.92
CA ILE A 74 1.72 7.71 -23.31
C ILE A 74 1.08 6.72 -24.29
N ASP A 75 0.77 5.51 -23.85
CA ASP A 75 0.19 4.46 -24.71
C ASP A 75 -0.65 3.45 -23.90
N LEU A 76 -1.42 2.64 -24.62
CA LEU A 76 -2.07 1.48 -24.05
C LEU A 76 -1.04 0.36 -23.83
N ILE A 77 -0.88 -0.06 -22.58
CA ILE A 77 0.00 -1.18 -22.23
C ILE A 77 -0.71 -2.53 -22.39
N ASP A 78 0.04 -3.57 -22.80
CA ASP A 78 -0.50 -4.92 -22.89
C ASP A 78 -0.75 -5.53 -21.49
N ARG A 79 -1.51 -6.63 -21.45
CA ARG A 79 -1.92 -7.28 -20.19
C ARG A 79 -0.73 -7.74 -19.35
N GLY A 80 0.33 -8.27 -19.96
CA GLY A 80 1.52 -8.74 -19.25
C GLY A 80 2.23 -7.57 -18.56
N THR A 81 2.42 -6.48 -19.30
CA THR A 81 2.98 -5.24 -18.75
C THR A 81 2.11 -4.66 -17.64
N ALA A 82 0.78 -4.64 -17.81
CA ALA A 82 -0.14 -4.15 -16.77
C ALA A 82 -0.05 -4.96 -15.46
N MET A 83 0.09 -6.28 -15.54
CA MET A 83 0.29 -7.12 -14.36
C MET A 83 1.63 -6.82 -13.67
N ALA A 84 2.70 -6.68 -14.45
CA ALA A 84 4.02 -6.35 -13.90
C ALA A 84 4.02 -4.97 -13.21
N CYS A 85 3.39 -3.97 -13.83
CA CYS A 85 3.25 -2.64 -13.23
C CYS A 85 2.41 -2.65 -11.95
N SER A 86 1.36 -3.49 -11.88
CA SER A 86 0.59 -3.70 -10.65
C SER A 86 1.46 -4.31 -9.53
N SER A 87 2.30 -5.30 -9.84
CA SER A 87 3.23 -5.87 -8.87
C SER A 87 4.27 -4.85 -8.37
N LEU A 88 4.77 -3.98 -9.25
CA LEU A 88 5.68 -2.90 -8.87
C LEU A 88 5.01 -1.86 -7.97
N PHE A 89 3.76 -1.50 -8.27
CA PHE A 89 2.96 -0.61 -7.42
C PHE A 89 2.79 -1.20 -6.01
N GLU A 90 2.38 -2.47 -5.91
CA GLU A 90 2.20 -3.12 -4.61
C GLU A 90 3.53 -3.24 -3.86
N ALA A 91 4.61 -3.63 -4.54
CA ALA A 91 5.93 -3.69 -3.93
C ALA A 91 6.38 -2.31 -3.42
N LEU A 92 6.22 -1.24 -4.19
CA LEU A 92 6.62 0.10 -3.76
C LEU A 92 5.79 0.56 -2.56
N LYS A 93 4.47 0.31 -2.60
CA LYS A 93 3.55 0.59 -1.48
C LYS A 93 4.01 -0.08 -0.19
N GLN A 94 4.35 -1.37 -0.26
CA GLN A 94 4.80 -2.10 0.93
C GLN A 94 6.19 -1.65 1.42
N ASN A 95 7.15 -1.45 0.52
CA ASN A 95 8.55 -1.23 0.90
C ASN A 95 8.87 0.23 1.25
N LYS A 96 8.20 1.21 0.65
CA LYS A 96 8.47 2.65 0.86
C LYS A 96 7.48 3.31 1.82
N PHE A 97 6.25 2.80 1.87
CA PHE A 97 5.12 3.45 2.54
C PHE A 97 4.44 2.56 3.59
N ASP A 98 5.06 1.45 3.97
CA ASP A 98 4.53 0.50 4.96
C ASP A 98 3.09 0.04 4.67
N GLY A 99 2.73 -0.01 3.39
CA GLY A 99 1.38 -0.39 2.95
C GLY A 99 0.37 0.77 2.88
N ASP A 100 0.72 1.98 3.33
CA ASP A 100 -0.18 3.13 3.36
C ASP A 100 -0.34 3.77 1.97
N PHE A 101 -1.47 3.45 1.34
CA PHE A 101 -1.83 4.01 0.04
C PHE A 101 -2.03 5.53 0.07
N ASN A 102 -2.55 6.12 1.15
CA ASN A 102 -2.80 7.56 1.18
C ASN A 102 -1.49 8.34 1.23
N THR A 103 -0.53 7.84 2.01
CA THR A 103 0.83 8.40 2.04
C THR A 103 1.50 8.26 0.67
N MET A 104 1.41 7.09 0.04
CA MET A 104 1.90 6.87 -1.32
C MET A 104 1.25 7.81 -2.34
N LEU A 105 -0.07 7.99 -2.27
CA LEU A 105 -0.81 8.87 -3.19
C LEU A 105 -0.42 10.34 -3.02
N ALA A 106 -0.23 10.80 -1.78
CA ALA A 106 0.23 12.15 -1.49
C ALA A 106 1.65 12.37 -2.05
N TRP A 107 2.56 11.41 -1.84
CA TRP A 107 3.89 11.44 -2.42
C TRP A 107 3.85 11.46 -3.95
N TRP A 108 3.07 10.57 -4.59
CA TRP A 108 2.96 10.49 -6.04
C TRP A 108 2.52 11.82 -6.66
N ARG A 109 1.50 12.46 -6.08
CA ARG A 109 1.00 13.78 -6.55
C ARG A 109 2.08 14.86 -6.53
N GLN A 110 3.01 14.81 -5.58
CA GLN A 110 4.09 15.79 -5.45
C GLN A 110 5.23 15.58 -6.45
N HIS A 111 5.45 14.34 -6.88
CA HIS A 111 6.64 13.97 -7.68
C HIS A 111 6.32 13.73 -9.16
N LYS A 112 5.08 13.34 -9.48
CA LYS A 112 4.68 12.85 -10.81
C LYS A 112 5.17 13.73 -11.96
N GLU A 113 4.93 15.03 -11.89
CA GLU A 113 5.27 15.94 -13.00
C GLU A 113 6.77 15.99 -13.25
N ALA A 114 7.58 16.06 -12.19
CA ALA A 114 9.04 16.09 -12.29
C ALA A 114 9.60 14.79 -12.87
N GLU A 115 9.09 13.65 -12.40
CA GLU A 115 9.53 12.32 -12.83
C GLU A 115 9.10 12.03 -14.27
N HIS A 116 7.87 12.39 -14.65
CA HIS A 116 7.38 12.25 -16.03
C HIS A 116 8.18 13.13 -16.98
N LEU A 117 8.51 14.36 -16.59
CA LEU A 117 9.36 15.24 -17.38
C LEU A 117 10.78 14.68 -17.54
N ALA A 118 11.34 14.09 -16.48
CA ALA A 118 12.65 13.45 -16.54
C ALA A 118 12.65 12.26 -17.49
N LEU A 119 11.62 11.40 -17.44
CA LEU A 119 11.45 10.25 -18.32
C LEU A 119 11.23 10.66 -19.78
N ALA A 120 10.41 11.69 -20.02
CA ALA A 120 10.18 12.26 -21.35
C ALA A 120 11.50 12.76 -21.96
N LYS A 121 12.33 13.47 -21.19
CA LYS A 121 13.65 13.94 -21.62
C LYS A 121 14.63 12.79 -21.90
N ALA A 122 14.52 11.70 -21.16
CA ALA A 122 15.37 10.52 -21.33
C ALA A 122 14.95 9.60 -22.50
N GLY A 123 13.93 9.96 -23.29
CA GLY A 123 13.45 9.15 -24.41
C GLY A 123 12.51 8.01 -24.01
N GLY A 124 12.09 7.97 -22.75
CA GLY A 124 10.84 7.35 -22.28
C GLY A 124 10.45 5.97 -22.78
N THR A 125 11.35 5.07 -23.17
CA THR A 125 10.97 3.70 -23.59
C THR A 125 12.15 2.74 -23.54
N SER A 126 12.46 2.28 -22.34
CA SER A 126 13.09 0.98 -22.16
C SER A 126 12.49 0.39 -20.90
N LEU A 127 11.22 -0.02 -20.97
CA LEU A 127 10.74 -1.04 -20.05
C LEU A 127 11.78 -2.17 -20.14
N PRO A 128 12.47 -2.52 -19.04
CA PRO A 128 13.27 -3.73 -19.05
C PRO A 128 12.36 -4.83 -19.59
N ARG A 129 12.87 -5.67 -20.48
CA ARG A 129 12.23 -6.94 -20.81
C ARG A 129 12.12 -7.71 -19.50
N LEU A 130 11.05 -7.46 -18.75
CA LEU A 130 10.71 -8.12 -17.51
C LEU A 130 10.37 -9.53 -17.93
N ALA A 131 11.37 -10.40 -17.87
CA ALA A 131 11.22 -11.81 -18.14
C ALA A 131 10.09 -12.34 -17.24
N PRO A 132 9.20 -13.20 -17.77
CA PRO A 132 8.17 -13.82 -16.95
C PRO A 132 8.86 -14.64 -15.84
N ILE A 133 8.67 -14.23 -14.59
CA ILE A 133 9.03 -15.05 -13.45
C ILE A 133 7.96 -16.15 -13.39
N ALA A 134 8.26 -17.30 -13.99
CA ALA A 134 7.40 -18.48 -13.87
C ALA A 134 7.46 -19.00 -12.42
N PRO A 135 6.33 -19.38 -11.80
CA PRO A 135 6.35 -20.16 -10.56
C PRO A 135 6.75 -21.62 -10.87
N GLU A 136 7.70 -22.16 -10.11
CA GLU A 136 7.91 -23.62 -9.95
C GLU A 136 6.83 -24.23 -9.06
#